data_AF-A0A2S3Y451-F1
#
_entry.id   AF-A0A2S3Y451-F1
#
_cell.length_a   1.000
_cell.length_b   1.000
_cell.length_c   1.000
_cell.angle_alpha   90.00
_cell.angle_beta   90.00
_cell.angle_gamma   90.00
#
_symmetry.space_group_name_H-M   'P 1'
#
loop_
_entity.id
_entity.type
_entity.pdbx_description
1 polymer ?
#
loop_
_entity_poly.entity_id
_entity_poly.type
_entity_poly.pdbx_seq_one_letter_code
_entity_poly.pdbx_strand_id
1 'polypeptide(L)'
;MTTQQGTALTHALAEVPGPLPTSGVIHVATPHPSRFTIVGNHLAQHAELSLTAIGLGTHIQSLPAGSRIGIKSLAARFPEGETRIAAALRELEAHGYLHRTRVRLANGRITTRTVFCNQPGTMGAPRPEPPTPTPTPASAPAPTSAPAPAPAPAPAPTPGPALAPPATRGSMPVPAPEPAPVPQTPTPASAPTGSARKTPARLLPQPRELTAELRQTASTLLADLRRHAPELVLSEADIERLTPATATWLERDARPETIRQALTTDLPQPVKYPAKFVRHRLTVLLPPPLPGTEELLPDRPTLVIPMQNCEGCERGYRSRVPGHCRGCRAQLSAA
;
A
#
# COMPACT_ATOMS: atom_id res chain seq x y z
N MET A 1 -28.70 -37.22 4.37
CA MET A 1 -28.05 -36.00 3.87
C MET A 1 -27.86 -34.97 4.98
N THR A 2 -28.91 -34.31 5.45
CA THR A 2 -28.83 -33.21 6.45
C THR A 2 -28.04 -33.53 7.72
N THR A 3 -28.13 -34.74 8.26
CA THR A 3 -27.42 -35.16 9.48
C THR A 3 -25.90 -35.04 9.38
N GLN A 4 -25.29 -35.50 8.28
CA GLN A 4 -23.82 -35.43 8.11
C GLN A 4 -23.30 -33.99 7.99
N GLN A 5 -24.07 -33.08 7.38
CA GLN A 5 -23.69 -31.67 7.28
C GLN A 5 -23.70 -30.99 8.65
N GLY A 6 -24.65 -31.35 9.53
CA GLY A 6 -24.65 -30.89 10.92
C GLY A 6 -23.42 -31.37 11.69
N THR A 7 -23.07 -32.66 11.60
CA THR A 7 -21.88 -33.21 12.25
C THR A 7 -20.59 -32.54 11.78
N ALA A 8 -20.40 -32.39 10.46
CA ALA A 8 -19.21 -31.77 9.89
C ALA A 8 -19.02 -30.30 10.31
N LEU A 9 -20.11 -29.53 10.36
CA LEU A 9 -20.07 -28.14 10.82
C LEU A 9 -19.69 -28.05 12.32
N THR A 10 -20.25 -28.91 13.17
CA THR A 10 -19.93 -28.93 14.61
C THR A 10 -18.46 -29.24 14.87
N HIS A 11 -17.86 -30.21 14.17
CA HIS A 11 -16.42 -30.47 14.25
C HIS A 11 -15.59 -29.26 13.80
N ALA A 12 -15.93 -28.68 12.64
CA ALA A 12 -15.18 -27.54 12.10
C ALA A 12 -15.29 -26.27 12.97
N LEU A 13 -16.37 -26.10 13.74
CA LEU A 13 -16.51 -25.03 14.74
C LEU A 13 -15.71 -25.31 16.03
N ALA A 14 -15.55 -26.56 16.42
CA ALA A 14 -14.73 -26.96 17.57
C ALA A 14 -13.22 -26.80 17.32
N GLU A 15 -12.79 -26.82 16.05
CA GLU A 15 -11.41 -26.57 15.62
C GLU A 15 -11.04 -25.07 15.53
N VAL A 16 -12.00 -24.14 15.68
CA VAL A 16 -11.73 -22.69 15.64
C VAL A 16 -10.97 -22.25 16.91
N PRO A 17 -9.76 -21.66 16.82
CA PRO A 17 -9.00 -21.30 18.00
C PRO A 17 -9.59 -20.12 18.78
N GLY A 18 -9.87 -20.36 20.07
CA GLY A 18 -10.28 -19.32 21.04
C GLY A 18 -11.80 -19.25 21.29
N PRO A 19 -12.25 -18.35 22.16
CA PRO A 19 -13.67 -18.17 22.44
C PRO A 19 -14.40 -17.61 21.21
N LEU A 20 -15.47 -18.28 20.80
CA LEU A 20 -16.31 -17.83 19.68
C LEU A 20 -16.97 -16.48 20.01
N PRO A 21 -17.08 -15.56 19.03
CA PRO A 21 -17.72 -14.26 19.22
C PRO A 21 -19.22 -14.42 19.49
N THR A 22 -19.79 -13.52 20.29
CA THR A 22 -21.22 -13.53 20.66
C THR A 22 -22.16 -13.18 19.51
N SER A 23 -21.64 -12.60 18.42
CA SER A 23 -22.35 -12.35 17.16
C SER A 23 -21.36 -12.14 16.00
N GLY A 24 -21.87 -12.16 14.77
CA GLY A 24 -21.07 -11.98 13.55
C GLY A 24 -20.77 -13.30 12.82
N VAL A 25 -19.74 -13.28 11.96
CA VAL A 25 -19.35 -14.43 11.12
C VAL A 25 -18.17 -15.17 11.76
N ILE A 26 -18.33 -16.47 11.98
CA ILE A 26 -17.25 -17.37 12.37
C ILE A 26 -16.61 -17.93 11.09
N HIS A 27 -15.32 -17.66 10.88
CA HIS A 27 -14.59 -18.09 9.69
C HIS A 27 -13.92 -19.46 9.89
N VAL A 28 -14.60 -20.52 9.47
CA VAL A 28 -13.97 -21.83 9.23
C VAL A 28 -13.13 -21.72 7.95
N ALA A 29 -11.81 -21.79 8.07
CA ALA A 29 -10.88 -21.50 6.97
C ALA A 29 -10.14 -22.75 6.48
N THR A 30 -10.75 -23.53 5.59
CA THR A 30 -10.07 -24.66 4.91
C THR A 30 -8.97 -24.13 3.98
N PRO A 31 -7.70 -24.59 4.10
CA PRO A 31 -6.64 -24.21 3.16
C PRO A 31 -6.95 -24.65 1.73
N HIS A 32 -6.87 -23.72 0.77
CA HIS A 32 -7.08 -24.00 -0.65
C HIS A 32 -5.70 -24.16 -1.35
N PRO A 33 -5.26 -25.37 -1.73
CA PRO A 33 -3.90 -25.60 -2.22
C PRO A 33 -3.68 -25.14 -3.68
N SER A 34 -4.74 -24.86 -4.45
CA SER A 34 -4.64 -24.39 -5.83
C SER A 34 -5.90 -23.63 -6.26
N ARG A 35 -5.83 -22.97 -7.42
CA ARG A 35 -6.96 -22.33 -8.12
C ARG A 35 -7.74 -21.26 -7.33
N PHE A 36 -7.13 -20.67 -6.31
CA PHE A 36 -7.65 -19.52 -5.57
C PHE A 36 -7.09 -18.19 -6.10
N THR A 37 -7.58 -17.06 -5.57
CA THR A 37 -7.13 -15.71 -5.94
C THR A 37 -7.09 -14.84 -4.69
N ILE A 38 -5.99 -14.12 -4.46
CA ILE A 38 -5.80 -13.29 -3.26
C ILE A 38 -6.36 -11.88 -3.52
N VAL A 39 -7.63 -11.70 -3.17
CA VAL A 39 -8.31 -10.39 -3.19
C VAL A 39 -7.88 -9.58 -1.96
N GLY A 40 -7.37 -8.36 -2.17
CA GLY A 40 -7.04 -7.47 -1.07
C GLY A 40 -8.27 -6.77 -0.48
N ASN A 41 -8.27 -6.55 0.84
CA ASN A 41 -9.38 -5.92 1.56
C ASN A 41 -9.75 -4.53 1.01
N HIS A 42 -8.80 -3.78 0.44
CA HIS A 42 -9.06 -2.49 -0.22
C HIS A 42 -10.08 -2.60 -1.37
N LEU A 43 -10.23 -3.76 -2.01
CA LEU A 43 -11.23 -4.02 -3.04
C LEU A 43 -12.47 -4.68 -2.42
N ALA A 44 -12.27 -5.73 -1.59
CA ALA A 44 -13.37 -6.48 -0.99
C ALA A 44 -14.23 -5.67 0.01
N GLN A 45 -13.70 -4.57 0.56
CA GLN A 45 -14.32 -3.71 1.56
C GLN A 45 -14.35 -2.23 1.11
N HIS A 46 -14.30 -1.97 -0.20
CA HIS A 46 -14.23 -0.60 -0.73
C HIS A 46 -15.56 0.16 -0.51
N ALA A 47 -15.54 1.23 0.26
CA ALA A 47 -16.74 1.96 0.66
C ALA A 47 -17.51 2.62 -0.50
N GLU A 48 -16.81 3.03 -1.56
CA GLU A 48 -17.37 3.82 -2.68
C GLU A 48 -17.72 2.97 -3.93
N LEU A 49 -17.38 1.67 -3.94
CA LEU A 49 -17.70 0.77 -5.07
C LEU A 49 -19.02 0.05 -4.80
N SER A 50 -19.83 -0.15 -5.85
CA SER A 50 -20.97 -1.07 -5.74
C SER A 50 -20.52 -2.51 -5.49
N LEU A 51 -21.37 -3.32 -4.84
CA LEU A 51 -21.11 -4.77 -4.71
C LEU A 51 -20.95 -5.47 -6.07
N THR A 52 -21.62 -4.98 -7.11
CA THR A 52 -21.42 -5.46 -8.49
C THR A 52 -20.02 -5.12 -9.01
N ALA A 53 -19.48 -3.93 -8.72
CA ALA A 53 -18.10 -3.57 -9.06
C ALA A 53 -17.06 -4.37 -8.26
N ILE A 54 -17.26 -4.57 -6.96
CA ILE A 54 -16.40 -5.40 -6.11
C ILE A 54 -16.40 -6.87 -6.61
N GLY A 55 -17.58 -7.41 -6.93
CA GLY A 55 -17.75 -8.75 -7.50
C GLY A 55 -17.12 -8.91 -8.89
N LEU A 56 -17.30 -7.92 -9.78
CA LEU A 56 -16.65 -7.92 -11.09
C LEU A 56 -15.13 -7.75 -10.99
N GLY A 57 -14.62 -6.90 -10.10
CA GLY A 57 -13.18 -6.74 -9.87
C GLY A 57 -12.56 -8.05 -9.35
N THR A 58 -13.21 -8.69 -8.38
CA THR A 58 -12.86 -10.03 -7.88
C THR A 58 -12.88 -11.07 -8.99
N HIS A 59 -13.89 -11.04 -9.87
CA HIS A 59 -13.95 -11.96 -11.01
C HIS A 59 -12.83 -11.69 -12.02
N ILE A 60 -12.60 -10.44 -12.41
CA ILE A 60 -11.55 -10.05 -13.36
C ILE A 60 -10.17 -10.48 -12.85
N GLN A 61 -9.93 -10.37 -11.54
CA GLN A 61 -8.68 -10.79 -10.90
C GLN A 61 -8.46 -12.32 -10.94
N SER A 62 -9.51 -13.14 -10.98
CA SER A 62 -9.40 -14.60 -11.06
C SER A 62 -9.28 -15.14 -12.50
N LEU A 63 -9.32 -14.27 -13.51
CA LEU A 63 -9.20 -14.65 -14.92
C LEU A 63 -7.74 -14.66 -15.42
N PRO A 64 -7.35 -15.59 -16.30
CA PRO A 64 -6.04 -15.55 -16.95
C PRO A 64 -5.93 -14.35 -17.89
N ALA A 65 -4.70 -13.86 -18.08
CA ALA A 65 -4.40 -12.74 -18.97
C ALA A 65 -4.92 -12.98 -20.40
N GLY A 66 -5.49 -11.93 -21.02
CA GLY A 66 -6.14 -12.01 -22.33
C GLY A 66 -7.62 -12.40 -22.31
N SER A 67 -8.20 -12.70 -21.14
CA SER A 67 -9.64 -12.99 -21.01
C SER A 67 -10.54 -11.82 -21.45
N ARG A 68 -11.66 -12.12 -22.11
CA ARG A 68 -12.60 -11.13 -22.65
C ARG A 68 -13.54 -10.57 -21.57
N ILE A 69 -13.17 -9.42 -21.00
CA ILE A 69 -13.92 -8.70 -19.95
C ILE A 69 -14.76 -7.53 -20.51
N GLY A 70 -15.37 -7.72 -21.68
CA GLY A 70 -16.30 -6.77 -22.28
C GLY A 70 -17.72 -6.91 -21.70
N ILE A 71 -18.52 -5.84 -21.75
CA ILE A 71 -19.87 -5.77 -21.16
C ILE A 71 -20.73 -6.98 -21.55
N LYS A 72 -20.85 -7.28 -22.85
CA LYS A 72 -21.62 -8.42 -23.36
C LYS A 72 -21.08 -9.79 -22.92
N SER A 73 -19.75 -9.91 -22.80
CA SER A 73 -19.09 -11.15 -22.35
C SER A 73 -19.31 -11.44 -20.87
N LEU A 74 -19.51 -10.39 -20.05
CA LEU A 74 -19.85 -10.50 -18.63
C LEU A 74 -21.37 -10.68 -18.45
N ALA A 75 -22.20 -9.97 -19.20
CA ALA A 75 -23.66 -10.11 -19.18
C ALA A 75 -24.14 -11.51 -19.60
N ALA A 76 -23.40 -12.19 -20.49
CA ALA A 76 -23.64 -13.59 -20.83
C ALA A 76 -23.24 -14.61 -19.73
N ARG A 77 -22.65 -14.16 -18.61
CA ARG A 77 -22.13 -15.02 -17.54
C ARG A 77 -22.78 -14.76 -16.17
N PHE A 78 -23.27 -13.55 -15.92
CA PHE A 78 -23.83 -13.13 -14.63
C PHE A 78 -25.31 -12.75 -14.79
N PRO A 79 -26.14 -12.86 -13.73
CA PRO A 79 -27.55 -12.41 -13.73
C PRO A 79 -27.70 -10.87 -13.73
N GLU A 80 -26.70 -10.15 -14.25
CA GLU A 80 -26.53 -8.71 -14.15
C GLU A 80 -26.69 -8.07 -15.53
N GLY A 81 -27.60 -7.10 -15.66
CA GLY A 81 -27.89 -6.47 -16.95
C GLY A 81 -26.71 -5.65 -17.50
N GLU A 82 -26.60 -5.56 -18.83
CA GLU A 82 -25.51 -4.85 -19.53
C GLU A 82 -25.26 -3.43 -18.97
N THR A 83 -26.31 -2.67 -18.66
CA THR A 83 -26.23 -1.32 -18.08
C THR A 83 -25.55 -1.28 -16.71
N ARG A 84 -25.83 -2.26 -15.84
CA ARG A 84 -25.25 -2.35 -14.49
C ARG A 84 -23.80 -2.80 -14.54
N ILE A 85 -23.48 -3.77 -15.41
CA ILE A 85 -22.10 -4.17 -15.71
C ILE A 85 -21.31 -2.99 -16.28
N ALA A 86 -21.90 -2.20 -17.19
CA ALA A 86 -21.27 -1.01 -17.74
C ALA A 86 -21.03 0.09 -16.69
N ALA A 87 -21.92 0.24 -15.70
CA ALA A 87 -21.71 1.15 -14.57
C ALA A 87 -20.57 0.67 -13.67
N ALA A 88 -20.63 -0.59 -13.22
CA ALA A 88 -19.62 -1.21 -12.38
C ALA A 88 -18.20 -1.22 -13.01
N LEU A 89 -18.11 -1.35 -14.34
CA LEU A 89 -16.84 -1.20 -15.06
C LEU A 89 -16.32 0.26 -15.09
N ARG A 90 -17.21 1.26 -15.10
CA ARG A 90 -16.81 2.68 -14.98
C ARG A 90 -16.41 3.04 -13.55
N GLU A 91 -17.05 2.45 -12.54
CA GLU A 91 -16.64 2.56 -11.14
C GLU A 91 -15.21 2.02 -10.95
N LEU A 92 -14.93 0.80 -11.44
CA LEU A 92 -13.57 0.23 -11.41
C LEU A 92 -12.54 1.08 -12.20
N GLU A 93 -12.95 1.79 -13.25
CA GLU A 93 -12.09 2.74 -13.97
C GLU A 93 -11.82 4.02 -13.16
N ALA A 94 -12.85 4.59 -12.52
CA ALA A 94 -12.75 5.80 -11.71
C ALA A 94 -11.85 5.62 -10.48
N HIS A 95 -11.96 4.47 -9.79
CA HIS A 95 -11.12 4.14 -8.63
C HIS A 95 -9.79 3.46 -9.02
N GLY A 96 -9.41 3.46 -10.30
CA GLY A 96 -8.10 3.02 -10.79
C GLY A 96 -7.84 1.51 -10.78
N TYR A 97 -8.84 0.68 -10.44
CA TYR A 97 -8.76 -0.77 -10.53
C TYR A 97 -8.71 -1.28 -11.98
N LEU A 98 -9.23 -0.50 -12.93
CA LEU A 98 -9.28 -0.84 -14.35
C LEU A 98 -8.78 0.33 -15.21
N HIS A 99 -7.98 0.06 -16.24
CA HIS A 99 -7.54 1.06 -17.20
C HIS A 99 -7.74 0.55 -18.63
N ARG A 100 -8.26 1.40 -19.53
CA ARG A 100 -8.47 1.07 -20.95
C ARG A 100 -7.73 2.04 -21.85
N THR A 101 -6.59 1.62 -22.39
CA THR A 101 -5.73 2.43 -23.25
C THR A 101 -5.81 1.96 -24.70
N ARG A 102 -6.08 2.89 -25.64
CA ARG A 102 -5.98 2.61 -27.07
C ARG A 102 -4.52 2.71 -27.51
N VAL A 103 -3.88 1.56 -27.75
CA VAL A 103 -2.48 1.48 -28.20
C VAL A 103 -2.44 1.27 -29.70
N ARG A 104 -1.70 2.11 -30.43
CA ARG A 104 -1.31 1.84 -31.83
C ARG A 104 -0.17 0.83 -31.83
N LEU A 105 -0.36 -0.31 -32.47
CA LEU A 105 0.70 -1.29 -32.70
C LEU A 105 1.59 -0.83 -33.88
N ALA A 106 2.81 -1.36 -33.96
CA ALA A 106 3.75 -1.05 -35.05
C ALA A 106 3.22 -1.39 -36.46
N ASN A 107 2.19 -2.24 -36.57
CA ASN A 107 1.48 -2.56 -37.80
C ASN A 107 0.32 -1.58 -38.13
N GLY A 108 0.28 -0.40 -37.50
CA GLY A 108 -0.75 0.62 -37.67
C GLY A 108 -2.11 0.33 -37.01
N ARG A 109 -2.37 -0.89 -36.54
CA ARG A 109 -3.66 -1.26 -35.96
C ARG A 109 -3.83 -0.69 -34.55
N ILE A 110 -4.96 -0.06 -34.29
CA ILE A 110 -5.35 0.39 -32.93
C ILE A 110 -5.94 -0.80 -32.18
N THR A 111 -5.38 -1.12 -31.01
CA THR A 111 -5.89 -2.15 -30.10
C THR A 111 -6.17 -1.55 -28.73
N THR A 112 -7.35 -1.82 -28.17
CA THR A 112 -7.65 -1.47 -26.77
C THR A 112 -6.96 -2.47 -25.84
N ARG A 113 -5.90 -2.05 -25.16
CA ARG A 113 -5.38 -2.78 -24.00
C ARG A 113 -6.25 -2.44 -22.79
N THR A 114 -6.74 -3.48 -22.11
CA THR A 114 -7.36 -3.34 -20.79
C THR A 114 -6.39 -3.90 -19.76
N VAL A 115 -6.06 -3.12 -18.74
CA VAL A 115 -5.19 -3.49 -17.62
C VAL A 115 -6.05 -3.48 -16.36
N PHE A 116 -5.91 -4.51 -15.52
CA PHE A 116 -6.53 -4.55 -14.19
C PHE A 116 -5.46 -4.48 -13.11
N CYS A 117 -5.69 -3.63 -12.12
CA CYS A 117 -4.72 -3.27 -11.09
C CYS A 117 -5.18 -3.90 -9.78
N ASN A 118 -4.41 -4.83 -9.19
CA ASN A 118 -4.77 -5.36 -7.87
C ASN A 118 -4.77 -4.23 -6.82
N GLN A 119 -3.75 -3.36 -6.84
CA GLN A 119 -3.67 -2.18 -5.96
C GLN A 119 -3.50 -0.91 -6.80
N PRO A 120 -4.51 -0.01 -6.86
CA PRO A 120 -4.42 1.20 -7.66
C PRO A 120 -3.35 2.17 -7.15
N GLY A 121 -3.26 2.38 -5.83
CA GLY A 121 -2.30 3.31 -5.21
C GLY A 121 -0.82 2.92 -5.35
N THR A 122 -0.51 1.72 -5.87
CA THR A 122 0.87 1.25 -6.12
C THR A 122 1.32 1.54 -7.55
N MET A 123 0.40 1.80 -8.48
CA MET A 123 0.76 2.49 -9.73
C MET A 123 0.80 3.98 -9.41
N GLY A 124 1.99 4.58 -9.50
CA GLY A 124 2.23 5.91 -8.94
C GLY A 124 1.26 6.97 -9.47
N ALA A 125 0.93 7.94 -8.61
CA ALA A 125 0.35 9.21 -9.04
C ALA A 125 1.13 9.75 -10.26
N PRO A 126 0.47 10.38 -11.24
CA PRO A 126 1.16 10.87 -12.44
C PRO A 126 2.37 11.70 -12.04
N ARG A 127 3.58 11.18 -12.30
CA ARG A 127 4.78 12.00 -12.32
C ARG A 127 4.44 13.14 -13.28
N PRO A 128 4.47 14.41 -12.85
CA PRO A 128 4.25 15.52 -13.78
C PRO A 128 5.25 15.34 -14.92
N GLU A 129 4.74 15.26 -16.15
CA GLU A 129 5.61 15.16 -17.31
C GLU A 129 6.57 16.36 -17.25
N PRO A 130 7.89 16.15 -17.34
CA PRO A 130 8.81 17.27 -17.47
C PRO A 130 8.35 18.04 -18.72
N PRO A 131 8.04 19.34 -18.61
CA PRO A 131 7.21 20.02 -19.60
C PRO A 131 7.82 19.89 -20.99
N THR A 132 7.09 19.20 -21.88
CA THR A 132 7.49 19.01 -23.27
C THR A 132 7.79 20.39 -23.86
N PRO A 133 9.02 20.66 -24.35
CA PRO A 133 9.35 21.98 -24.85
C PRO A 133 8.46 22.30 -26.04
N THR A 134 7.67 23.36 -25.92
CA THR A 134 6.76 23.83 -26.96
C THR A 134 7.55 24.07 -28.24
N PRO A 135 7.21 23.45 -29.39
CA PRO A 135 7.88 23.74 -30.63
C PRO A 135 7.63 25.20 -31.00
N THR A 136 8.70 26.00 -31.04
CA THR A 136 8.65 27.41 -31.41
C THR A 136 8.04 27.57 -32.80
N PRO A 137 7.02 28.43 -33.01
CA PRO A 137 6.47 28.67 -34.34
C PRO A 137 7.53 29.36 -35.21
N ALA A 138 8.07 28.63 -36.18
CA ALA A 138 9.01 29.18 -37.15
C ALA A 138 8.28 30.15 -38.11
N SER A 139 8.87 31.33 -38.31
CA SER A 139 8.27 32.41 -39.10
C SER A 139 8.08 32.04 -40.57
N ALA A 140 6.89 32.32 -41.12
CA ALA A 140 6.65 32.29 -42.55
C ALA A 140 7.14 33.59 -43.22
N PRO A 141 7.84 33.54 -44.36
CA PRO A 141 8.26 34.72 -45.10
C PRO A 141 7.17 35.22 -46.07
N ALA A 142 7.10 36.54 -46.21
CA ALA A 142 6.43 37.31 -47.27
C ALA A 142 7.40 38.44 -47.68
N PRO A 143 7.19 39.21 -48.78
CA PRO A 143 6.00 39.31 -49.64
C PRO A 143 6.31 39.30 -51.16
N THR A 144 5.30 39.59 -52.00
CA THR A 144 5.38 40.43 -53.23
C THR A 144 3.94 40.85 -53.64
N SER A 145 3.79 41.91 -54.45
CA SER A 145 2.58 42.74 -54.61
C SER A 145 1.60 42.39 -55.76
N ALA A 146 0.42 43.01 -55.73
CA ALA A 146 -0.68 42.87 -56.70
C ALA A 146 -0.53 43.73 -57.98
N PRO A 147 -1.49 43.62 -58.93
CA PRO A 147 -2.37 44.76 -59.22
C PRO A 147 -3.89 44.42 -59.35
N ALA A 148 -4.73 45.44 -59.57
CA ALA A 148 -6.21 45.43 -59.68
C ALA A 148 -6.65 46.22 -60.97
N PRO A 149 -7.92 46.68 -61.23
CA PRO A 149 -9.22 46.51 -60.54
C PRO A 149 -10.51 46.35 -61.42
N ALA A 150 -11.65 45.99 -60.77
CA ALA A 150 -13.07 46.39 -61.09
C ALA A 150 -13.68 46.06 -62.50
N PRO A 151 -15.00 46.29 -62.78
CA PRO A 151 -16.14 46.74 -61.95
C PRO A 151 -17.39 45.79 -61.99
N ALA A 152 -18.57 46.26 -61.56
CA ALA A 152 -19.85 45.52 -61.55
C ALA A 152 -21.05 46.36 -62.07
N PRO A 153 -22.21 45.75 -62.33
CA PRO A 153 -23.52 46.43 -62.24
C PRO A 153 -24.57 45.66 -61.38
N ALA A 154 -25.74 46.28 -61.13
CA ALA A 154 -26.85 45.81 -60.28
C ALA A 154 -28.22 46.11 -60.98
N PRO A 155 -29.39 46.34 -60.33
CA PRO A 155 -30.01 45.84 -59.07
C PRO A 155 -31.51 45.39 -59.18
N ALA A 156 -32.04 44.69 -58.15
CA ALA A 156 -33.43 44.73 -57.56
C ALA A 156 -34.72 44.56 -58.46
N PRO A 157 -35.92 44.13 -57.93
CA PRO A 157 -36.70 44.82 -56.89
C PRO A 157 -37.45 43.96 -55.82
N THR A 158 -38.01 44.65 -54.82
CA THR A 158 -38.88 44.22 -53.67
C THR A 158 -40.39 44.31 -54.01
N PRO A 159 -41.41 43.87 -53.19
CA PRO A 159 -41.62 44.06 -51.72
C PRO A 159 -42.08 42.78 -50.95
N GLY A 160 -42.39 42.74 -49.64
CA GLY A 160 -42.59 43.76 -48.58
C GLY A 160 -44.08 44.10 -48.32
N PRO A 161 -44.49 44.75 -47.20
CA PRO A 161 -43.87 44.91 -45.86
C PRO A 161 -44.25 43.69 -44.97
N ALA A 162 -44.51 43.66 -43.63
CA ALA A 162 -44.54 44.56 -42.46
C ALA A 162 -44.29 43.70 -41.17
N LEU A 163 -44.30 44.10 -39.90
CA LEU A 163 -44.57 45.35 -39.13
C LEU A 163 -43.39 45.64 -38.15
N ALA A 164 -43.50 46.61 -37.23
CA ALA A 164 -42.43 47.07 -36.34
C ALA A 164 -42.98 47.81 -35.08
N PRO A 165 -42.31 48.83 -34.47
CA PRO A 165 -41.00 48.93 -33.77
C PRO A 165 -41.22 49.41 -32.29
N PRO A 166 -40.32 50.10 -31.53
CA PRO A 166 -38.88 50.40 -31.62
C PRO A 166 -38.13 49.82 -30.36
N ALA A 167 -37.14 50.38 -29.63
CA ALA A 167 -36.29 51.59 -29.63
C ALA A 167 -34.99 51.36 -28.77
N THR A 168 -34.02 52.27 -28.58
CA THR A 168 -33.21 53.11 -29.51
C THR A 168 -31.99 53.71 -28.76
N ARG A 169 -30.79 53.07 -28.84
CA ARG A 169 -29.44 53.61 -28.52
C ARG A 169 -29.15 53.96 -27.03
N GLY A 170 -27.90 54.00 -26.54
CA GLY A 170 -26.61 53.66 -27.16
C GLY A 170 -25.39 54.16 -26.34
N SER A 171 -24.21 54.21 -27.00
CA SER A 171 -22.92 54.79 -26.58
C SER A 171 -21.88 53.92 -25.84
N MET A 172 -20.69 53.87 -26.44
CA MET A 172 -19.36 53.43 -25.97
C MET A 172 -18.51 54.70 -25.60
N PRO A 173 -17.23 54.69 -25.09
CA PRO A 173 -16.12 53.76 -25.40
C PRO A 173 -15.02 53.46 -24.32
N VAL A 174 -13.98 52.77 -24.80
CA VAL A 174 -12.67 52.33 -24.23
C VAL A 174 -11.63 53.48 -23.99
N PRO A 175 -10.39 53.29 -23.44
CA PRO A 175 -9.65 52.07 -22.99
C PRO A 175 -8.89 52.14 -21.62
N ALA A 176 -8.17 51.04 -21.27
CA ALA A 176 -6.88 50.81 -20.53
C ALA A 176 -6.19 51.93 -19.68
N PRO A 177 -5.37 51.61 -18.63
CA PRO A 177 -4.52 50.40 -18.48
C PRO A 177 -4.42 49.75 -17.07
N GLU A 178 -3.53 48.76 -16.94
CA GLU A 178 -3.22 47.95 -15.74
C GLU A 178 -1.98 48.46 -14.96
N PRO A 179 -1.98 48.40 -13.60
CA PRO A 179 -0.78 48.37 -12.78
C PRO A 179 -0.58 47.03 -12.01
N ALA A 180 0.66 46.60 -11.87
CA ALA A 180 1.05 45.29 -11.36
C ALA A 180 0.79 45.04 -9.85
N PRO A 181 0.61 43.78 -9.40
CA PRO A 181 0.45 43.45 -7.99
C PRO A 181 1.76 43.58 -7.19
N VAL A 182 1.70 44.24 -6.03
CA VAL A 182 2.81 44.34 -5.08
C VAL A 182 3.02 43.05 -4.27
N PRO A 183 4.26 42.69 -3.88
CA PRO A 183 4.55 41.43 -3.20
C PRO A 183 4.02 41.41 -1.76
N GLN A 184 3.34 40.33 -1.38
CA GLN A 184 3.00 40.06 0.02
C GLN A 184 4.09 39.21 0.68
N THR A 185 4.55 39.62 1.85
CA THR A 185 5.56 38.92 2.66
C THR A 185 5.01 37.58 3.19
N PRO A 186 5.85 36.54 3.32
CA PRO A 186 5.41 35.24 3.77
C PRO A 186 5.15 35.22 5.29
N THR A 187 3.89 35.13 5.69
CA THR A 187 3.52 34.73 7.05
C THR A 187 4.10 33.34 7.34
N PRO A 188 4.82 33.12 8.46
CA PRO A 188 5.41 31.81 8.76
C PRO A 188 4.32 30.77 8.97
N ALA A 189 4.34 29.70 8.17
CA ALA A 189 3.39 28.61 8.29
C ALA A 189 3.59 27.87 9.61
N SER A 190 2.54 27.80 10.44
CA SER A 190 2.50 26.97 11.64
C SER A 190 2.80 25.52 11.27
N ALA A 191 3.93 24.99 11.76
CA ALA A 191 4.40 23.67 11.40
C ALA A 191 3.38 22.60 11.87
N PRO A 192 2.84 21.75 10.97
CA PRO A 192 2.14 20.56 11.41
C PRO A 192 3.16 19.65 12.08
N THR A 193 3.15 19.60 13.42
CA THR A 193 4.02 18.73 14.22
C THR A 193 3.52 17.28 14.19
N GLY A 194 3.12 16.83 13.00
CA GLY A 194 2.93 15.45 12.63
C GLY A 194 4.29 14.79 12.48
N SER A 195 4.97 14.53 13.60
CA SER A 195 6.12 13.64 13.65
C SER A 195 5.65 12.26 13.20
N ALA A 196 5.76 12.00 11.90
CA ALA A 196 5.38 10.74 11.28
C ALA A 196 6.18 9.64 11.99
N ARG A 197 5.48 8.88 12.85
CA ARG A 197 6.10 7.94 13.80
C ARG A 197 6.81 6.83 13.03
N LYS A 198 8.07 7.12 12.70
CA LYS A 198 8.97 6.31 11.87
C LYS A 198 8.87 4.87 12.32
N THR A 199 8.21 4.04 11.51
CA THR A 199 7.84 2.66 11.87
C THR A 199 9.07 1.98 12.45
N PRO A 200 9.04 1.52 13.73
CA PRO A 200 10.24 1.08 14.42
C PRO A 200 10.88 -0.03 13.60
N ALA A 201 12.11 0.21 13.12
CA ALA A 201 12.67 -0.48 11.96
C ALA A 201 12.92 -1.97 12.28
N ARG A 202 11.87 -2.79 12.05
CA ARG A 202 11.62 -4.17 12.55
C ARG A 202 12.89 -4.75 13.15
N LEU A 203 13.01 -4.60 14.48
CA LEU A 203 14.26 -4.88 15.19
C LEU A 203 14.82 -6.23 14.73
N LEU A 204 16.11 -6.24 14.42
CA LEU A 204 16.79 -7.49 14.12
C LEU A 204 16.60 -8.44 15.31
N PRO A 205 16.49 -9.76 15.07
CA PRO A 205 16.58 -10.71 16.17
C PRO A 205 17.86 -10.40 16.96
N GLN A 206 17.70 -10.19 18.26
CA GLN A 206 18.79 -9.98 19.19
C GLN A 206 19.01 -11.28 19.96
N PRO A 207 20.28 -11.66 20.18
CA PRO A 207 20.61 -12.83 20.96
C PRO A 207 20.28 -12.57 22.44
N ARG A 208 20.12 -13.64 23.22
CA ARG A 208 19.96 -13.54 24.68
C ARG A 208 21.26 -13.05 25.33
N GLU A 209 22.41 -13.51 24.87
CA GLU A 209 23.74 -13.08 25.35
C GLU A 209 24.72 -12.86 24.18
N LEU A 210 24.94 -11.60 23.77
CA LEU A 210 25.93 -11.26 22.73
C LEU A 210 27.38 -11.30 23.26
N THR A 211 27.87 -12.50 23.58
CA THR A 211 29.26 -12.74 23.99
C THR A 211 30.25 -12.26 22.93
N ALA A 212 31.50 -11.98 23.33
CA ALA A 212 32.55 -11.56 22.41
C ALA A 212 32.84 -12.62 21.33
N GLU A 213 32.81 -13.90 21.72
CA GLU A 213 33.07 -15.05 20.84
C GLU A 213 31.96 -15.26 19.81
N LEU A 214 30.68 -15.19 20.23
CA LEU A 214 29.55 -15.25 19.30
C LEU A 214 29.57 -14.06 18.32
N ARG A 215 29.91 -12.86 18.81
CA ARG A 215 30.04 -11.65 17.99
C ARG A 215 31.16 -11.79 16.95
N GLN A 216 32.32 -12.28 17.35
CA GLN A 216 33.47 -12.48 16.46
C GLN A 216 33.23 -13.61 15.45
N THR A 217 32.56 -14.68 15.85
CA THR A 217 32.18 -15.79 14.96
C THR A 217 31.17 -15.33 13.92
N ALA A 218 30.14 -14.59 14.34
CA ALA A 218 29.11 -14.04 13.46
C ALA A 218 29.66 -12.99 12.48
N SER A 219 30.52 -12.07 12.92
CA SER A 219 31.14 -11.06 12.04
C SER A 219 32.10 -11.70 11.04
N THR A 220 32.89 -12.70 11.46
CA THR A 220 33.79 -13.46 10.58
C THR A 220 32.99 -14.21 9.51
N LEU A 221 31.89 -14.88 9.88
CA LEU A 221 30.99 -15.57 8.94
C LEU A 221 30.40 -14.59 7.90
N LEU A 222 29.92 -13.43 8.34
CA LEU A 222 29.39 -12.40 7.44
C LEU A 222 30.45 -11.83 6.47
N ALA A 223 31.69 -11.66 6.93
CA ALA A 223 32.81 -11.24 6.08
C ALA A 223 33.24 -12.32 5.07
N ASP A 224 33.03 -13.60 5.42
CA ASP A 224 33.38 -14.79 4.64
C ASP A 224 32.43 -15.02 3.45
N LEU A 225 31.15 -14.60 3.55
CA LEU A 225 30.12 -14.79 2.51
C LEU A 225 30.57 -14.39 1.09
N ARG A 226 31.39 -13.35 0.97
CA ARG A 226 31.94 -12.87 -0.32
C ARG A 226 32.79 -13.91 -1.07
N ARG A 227 33.34 -14.91 -0.37
CA ARG A 227 34.10 -16.04 -0.98
C ARG A 227 33.19 -17.12 -1.58
N HIS A 228 31.94 -17.19 -1.12
CA HIS A 228 30.96 -18.19 -1.56
C HIS A 228 29.88 -17.61 -2.49
N ALA A 229 29.58 -16.32 -2.38
CA ALA A 229 28.69 -15.59 -3.26
C ALA A 229 29.24 -14.17 -3.55
N PRO A 230 29.90 -13.94 -4.70
CA PRO A 230 30.51 -12.64 -5.01
C PRO A 230 29.49 -11.50 -5.19
N GLU A 231 28.20 -11.81 -5.39
CA GLU A 231 27.11 -10.82 -5.38
C GLU A 231 26.76 -10.29 -3.97
N LEU A 232 27.23 -10.94 -2.90
CA LEU A 232 26.96 -10.57 -1.50
C LEU A 232 28.10 -9.77 -0.85
N VAL A 233 28.57 -8.71 -1.52
CA VAL A 233 29.50 -7.76 -0.90
C VAL A 233 28.76 -6.94 0.17
N LEU A 234 29.22 -7.01 1.41
CA LEU A 234 28.71 -6.24 2.55
C LEU A 234 29.75 -5.19 2.99
N SER A 235 29.28 -4.02 3.42
CA SER A 235 30.16 -3.04 4.09
C SER A 235 30.45 -3.46 5.53
N GLU A 236 31.54 -2.99 6.12
CA GLU A 236 31.88 -3.23 7.53
C GLU A 236 30.75 -2.80 8.47
N ALA A 237 30.16 -1.64 8.21
CA ALA A 237 29.00 -1.14 8.95
C ALA A 237 27.72 -1.99 8.73
N ASP A 238 27.59 -2.71 7.61
CA ASP A 238 26.52 -3.71 7.45
C ASP A 238 26.81 -5.01 8.19
N ILE A 239 28.07 -5.44 8.23
CA ILE A 239 28.50 -6.61 9.00
C ILE A 239 28.23 -6.37 10.49
N GLU A 240 28.62 -5.22 11.03
CA GLU A 240 28.30 -4.83 12.41
C GLU A 240 26.79 -4.84 12.66
N ARG A 241 26.00 -4.18 11.79
CA ARG A 241 24.53 -4.16 11.88
C ARG A 241 23.90 -5.56 11.85
N LEU A 242 24.45 -6.50 11.07
CA LEU A 242 23.90 -7.85 10.88
C LEU A 242 24.42 -8.88 11.91
N THR A 243 25.51 -8.56 12.62
CA THR A 243 26.17 -9.46 13.57
C THR A 243 25.24 -9.97 14.68
N PRO A 244 24.38 -9.15 15.34
CA PRO A 244 23.43 -9.66 16.35
C PRO A 244 22.43 -10.67 15.78
N ALA A 245 21.92 -10.44 14.57
CA ALA A 245 20.99 -11.35 13.93
C ALA A 245 21.64 -12.71 13.61
N THR A 246 22.89 -12.68 13.16
CA THR A 246 23.69 -13.89 12.88
C THR A 246 24.08 -14.61 14.18
N ALA A 247 24.38 -13.88 15.26
CA ALA A 247 24.59 -14.46 16.58
C ALA A 247 23.32 -15.15 17.12
N THR A 248 22.12 -14.61 16.85
CA THR A 248 20.85 -15.25 17.22
C THR A 248 20.56 -16.55 16.45
N TRP A 249 21.22 -16.78 15.30
CA TRP A 249 21.21 -18.10 14.64
C TRP A 249 22.18 -19.07 15.33
N LEU A 250 23.39 -18.61 15.67
CA LEU A 250 24.39 -19.41 16.40
C LEU A 250 23.88 -19.85 17.79
N GLU A 251 23.16 -18.99 18.51
CA GLU A 251 22.46 -19.33 19.77
C GLU A 251 21.38 -20.41 19.64
N ARG A 252 20.92 -20.71 18.42
CA ARG A 252 19.89 -21.73 18.14
C ARG A 252 20.48 -22.95 17.45
N ASP A 253 21.76 -23.25 17.75
CA ASP A 253 22.55 -24.35 17.20
C ASP A 253 22.62 -24.40 15.65
N ALA A 254 22.32 -23.27 14.97
CA ALA A 254 22.43 -23.21 13.52
C ALA A 254 23.91 -23.20 13.12
N ARG A 255 24.38 -24.34 12.62
CA ARG A 255 25.79 -24.52 12.20
C ARG A 255 26.19 -23.46 11.16
N PRO A 256 27.44 -22.95 11.18
CA PRO A 256 27.93 -21.96 10.22
C PRO A 256 27.65 -22.31 8.75
N GLU A 257 27.75 -23.59 8.37
CA GLU A 257 27.44 -24.07 7.02
C GLU A 257 25.96 -23.89 6.67
N THR A 258 25.06 -24.21 7.60
CA THR A 258 23.62 -24.03 7.43
C THR A 258 23.26 -22.54 7.32
N ILE A 259 23.92 -21.67 8.10
CA ILE A 259 23.78 -20.21 7.96
C ILE A 259 24.25 -19.75 6.58
N ARG A 260 25.45 -20.14 6.13
CA ARG A 260 25.97 -19.76 4.81
C ARG A 260 25.03 -20.22 3.69
N GLN A 261 24.64 -21.51 3.67
CA GLN A 261 23.72 -22.05 2.67
C GLN A 261 22.35 -21.36 2.67
N ALA A 262 21.79 -21.07 3.85
CA ALA A 262 20.53 -20.33 3.96
C ALA A 262 20.63 -18.88 3.45
N LEU A 263 21.84 -18.28 3.43
CA LEU A 263 22.07 -16.94 2.87
C LEU A 263 22.41 -16.95 1.37
N THR A 264 22.96 -18.03 0.83
CA THR A 264 23.44 -18.11 -0.58
C THR A 264 22.51 -18.84 -1.56
N THR A 265 21.66 -19.77 -1.11
CA THR A 265 20.69 -20.50 -1.98
C THR A 265 19.74 -19.52 -2.69
N ASP A 266 19.27 -19.79 -3.91
CA ASP A 266 18.24 -18.99 -4.61
C ASP A 266 18.46 -17.45 -4.55
N LEU A 267 19.60 -17.00 -5.08
CA LEU A 267 19.97 -15.58 -5.11
C LEU A 267 19.24 -14.85 -6.26
N PRO A 268 18.52 -13.72 -6.00
CA PRO A 268 17.79 -13.00 -7.03
C PRO A 268 18.72 -12.13 -7.87
N GLN A 269 19.08 -12.59 -9.07
CA GLN A 269 19.98 -11.85 -9.96
C GLN A 269 19.28 -10.68 -10.67
N PRO A 270 19.87 -9.46 -10.70
CA PRO A 270 21.04 -9.01 -9.94
C PRO A 270 20.66 -8.55 -8.52
N VAL A 271 21.48 -8.88 -7.51
CA VAL A 271 21.25 -8.50 -6.11
C VAL A 271 21.48 -6.99 -5.88
N LYS A 272 20.42 -6.18 -6.05
CA LYS A 272 20.49 -4.71 -5.92
C LYS A 272 20.78 -4.19 -4.50
N TYR A 273 20.56 -4.99 -3.44
CA TYR A 273 20.70 -4.57 -2.04
C TYR A 273 21.12 -5.74 -1.13
N PRO A 274 22.39 -6.19 -1.15
CA PRO A 274 22.83 -7.40 -0.44
C PRO A 274 22.57 -7.35 1.07
N ALA A 275 22.91 -6.25 1.76
CA ALA A 275 22.66 -6.11 3.19
C ALA A 275 21.17 -6.18 3.59
N LYS A 276 20.25 -5.70 2.72
CA LYS A 276 18.80 -5.84 2.95
C LYS A 276 18.31 -7.27 2.73
N PHE A 277 18.89 -7.98 1.75
CA PHE A 277 18.58 -9.37 1.47
C PHE A 277 19.03 -10.30 2.60
N VAL A 278 20.27 -10.14 3.07
CA VAL A 278 20.79 -10.88 4.24
C VAL A 278 19.96 -10.58 5.50
N ARG A 279 19.63 -9.31 5.77
CA ARG A 279 18.69 -8.94 6.84
C ARG A 279 17.35 -9.65 6.73
N HIS A 280 16.76 -9.67 5.55
CA HIS A 280 15.47 -10.31 5.31
C HIS A 280 15.54 -11.80 5.60
N ARG A 281 16.55 -12.51 5.09
CA ARG A 281 16.72 -13.95 5.33
C ARG A 281 17.02 -14.30 6.79
N LEU A 282 17.93 -13.58 7.46
CA LEU A 282 18.18 -13.75 8.89
C LEU A 282 16.94 -13.50 9.77
N THR A 283 15.93 -12.80 9.25
CA THR A 283 14.67 -12.48 9.93
C THR A 283 13.52 -13.45 9.59
N VAL A 284 13.51 -14.04 8.39
CA VAL A 284 12.42 -14.89 7.87
C VAL A 284 12.74 -16.38 7.99
N LEU A 285 13.99 -16.78 7.79
CA LEU A 285 14.45 -18.16 7.86
C LEU A 285 15.03 -18.53 9.24
N LEU A 286 14.87 -17.64 10.23
CA LEU A 286 15.37 -17.83 11.60
C LEU A 286 14.83 -19.14 12.20
N PRO A 287 15.69 -20.12 12.54
CA PRO A 287 15.25 -21.38 13.10
C PRO A 287 14.43 -21.20 14.40
N PRO A 288 13.46 -22.09 14.70
CA PRO A 288 12.87 -22.13 16.03
C PRO A 288 13.94 -22.46 17.09
N PRO A 289 13.79 -22.03 18.35
CA PRO A 289 14.65 -22.53 19.42
C PRO A 289 14.45 -24.04 19.61
N LEU A 290 15.51 -24.76 19.95
CA LEU A 290 15.41 -26.20 20.23
C LEU A 290 14.77 -26.43 21.61
N PRO A 291 13.85 -27.41 21.74
CA PRO A 291 13.34 -27.82 23.05
C PRO A 291 14.50 -28.30 23.95
N GLY A 292 14.42 -28.03 25.25
CA GLY A 292 15.48 -28.27 26.23
C GLY A 292 16.26 -27.01 26.66
N THR A 293 16.51 -26.05 25.78
CA THR A 293 17.25 -24.81 26.15
C THR A 293 16.43 -23.80 26.97
N GLU A 294 15.10 -23.90 26.95
CA GLU A 294 14.20 -23.06 27.76
C GLU A 294 13.91 -23.72 29.13
N GLU A 295 13.94 -25.05 29.23
CA GLU A 295 13.55 -25.82 30.43
C GLU A 295 14.63 -25.87 31.52
N LEU A 296 15.88 -25.54 31.18
CA LEU A 296 17.01 -25.44 32.11
C LEU A 296 17.25 -24.03 32.65
N LEU A 297 16.51 -23.03 32.16
CA LEU A 297 16.55 -21.67 32.70
C LEU A 297 15.62 -21.58 33.93
N PRO A 298 16.03 -20.89 35.02
CA PRO A 298 15.10 -20.59 36.10
C PRO A 298 13.96 -19.73 35.54
N ASP A 299 12.74 -20.24 35.68
CA ASP A 299 11.53 -19.64 35.09
C ASP A 299 11.47 -18.14 35.40
N ARG A 300 11.22 -17.33 34.36
CA ARG A 300 11.18 -15.87 34.51
C ARG A 300 10.08 -15.56 35.52
N PRO A 301 10.40 -15.00 36.71
CA PRO A 301 9.41 -14.89 37.78
C PRO A 301 8.26 -14.03 37.29
N THR A 302 7.14 -14.68 36.97
CA THR A 302 5.91 -14.02 36.55
C THR A 302 5.57 -13.05 37.66
N LEU A 303 5.53 -11.75 37.33
CA LEU A 303 5.46 -10.67 38.32
C LEU A 303 4.04 -10.56 38.92
N VAL A 304 3.65 -11.60 39.66
CA VAL A 304 2.45 -11.67 40.49
C VAL A 304 2.61 -10.62 41.59
N ILE A 305 2.06 -9.42 41.36
CA ILE A 305 2.00 -8.39 42.39
C ILE A 305 0.99 -8.87 43.45
N PRO A 306 1.44 -9.21 44.67
CA PRO A 306 0.57 -9.80 45.67
C PRO A 306 -0.53 -8.80 46.07
N MET A 307 -1.69 -9.35 46.42
CA MET A 307 -2.74 -8.59 47.10
C MET A 307 -2.41 -8.57 48.59
N GLN A 308 -2.44 -7.38 49.19
CA GLN A 308 -2.12 -7.11 50.58
C GLN A 308 -3.22 -6.21 51.14
N ASN A 309 -3.57 -6.34 52.42
CA ASN A 309 -4.51 -5.43 53.08
C ASN A 309 -3.79 -4.18 53.58
N CYS A 310 -4.50 -3.05 53.64
CA CYS A 310 -3.95 -1.79 54.10
C CYS A 310 -4.17 -1.62 55.60
N GLU A 311 -3.09 -1.61 56.39
CA GLU A 311 -3.11 -1.50 57.87
C GLU A 311 -3.96 -0.32 58.40
N GLY A 312 -4.07 0.78 57.64
CA GLY A 312 -4.88 1.95 58.04
C GLY A 312 -6.36 1.91 57.63
N CYS A 313 -6.84 0.91 56.88
CA CYS A 313 -8.24 0.85 56.43
C CYS A 313 -8.77 -0.51 55.97
N GLU A 314 -8.09 -1.63 56.29
CA GLU A 314 -8.38 -3.02 55.87
C GLU A 314 -8.39 -3.29 54.34
N ARG A 315 -8.44 -2.25 53.50
CA ARG A 315 -8.72 -2.39 52.06
C ARG A 315 -7.61 -3.12 51.31
N GLY A 316 -7.97 -4.26 50.73
CA GLY A 316 -7.12 -5.02 49.81
C GLY A 316 -6.65 -4.19 48.61
N TYR A 317 -5.33 -4.17 48.38
CA TYR A 317 -4.67 -3.48 47.27
C TYR A 317 -3.49 -4.31 46.76
N ARG A 318 -2.99 -4.04 45.55
CA ARG A 318 -1.82 -4.75 44.98
C ARG A 318 -0.57 -3.89 45.10
N SER A 319 0.49 -4.46 45.68
CA SER A 319 1.80 -3.80 45.85
C SER A 319 2.94 -4.81 45.92
N ARG A 320 4.15 -4.37 45.54
CA ARG A 320 5.40 -5.15 45.71
C ARG A 320 6.03 -4.98 47.10
N VAL A 321 5.60 -3.97 47.85
CA VAL A 321 6.11 -3.63 49.19
C VAL A 321 4.91 -3.46 50.13
N PRO A 322 4.97 -3.94 51.38
CA PRO A 322 3.93 -3.72 52.40
C PRO A 322 3.68 -2.24 52.73
N GLY A 323 2.66 -2.00 53.57
CA GLY A 323 2.27 -0.66 54.04
C GLY A 323 0.88 -0.24 53.54
N HIS A 324 0.72 1.04 53.23
CA HIS A 324 -0.62 1.63 53.06
C HIS A 324 -1.06 1.80 51.59
N CYS A 325 -2.38 1.69 51.36
CA CYS A 325 -3.01 1.92 50.07
C CYS A 325 -2.87 3.39 49.61
N ARG A 326 -3.20 3.68 48.34
CA ARG A 326 -3.08 5.04 47.76
C ARG A 326 -3.87 6.11 48.51
N GLY A 327 -5.02 5.76 49.11
CA GLY A 327 -5.83 6.69 49.90
C GLY A 327 -5.13 7.08 51.20
N CYS A 328 -4.80 6.10 52.04
CA CYS A 328 -4.12 6.34 53.31
C CYS A 328 -2.73 6.97 53.14
N ARG A 329 -1.98 6.63 52.08
CA ARG A 329 -0.73 7.36 51.76
C ARG A 329 -0.95 8.83 51.42
N ALA A 330 -2.01 9.17 50.69
CA ALA A 330 -2.34 10.56 50.38
C ALA A 330 -2.78 11.36 51.62
N GLN A 331 -3.42 10.68 52.59
CA GLN A 331 -3.78 11.28 53.89
C GLN A 331 -2.55 11.48 54.78
N LEU A 332 -1.68 10.48 54.88
CA LEU A 332 -0.42 10.56 55.64
C LEU A 332 0.63 11.51 55.03
N SER A 333 0.49 11.87 53.75
CA SER A 333 1.31 12.91 53.10
C SER A 333 0.67 14.30 53.11
N ALA A 334 -0.47 14.46 53.81
CA ALA A 334 -1.23 15.72 53.90
C ALA A 334 -1.45 16.14 55.37
N ALA A 335 -0.68 15.56 56.29
CA ALA A 335 -0.59 15.85 57.71
C ALA A 335 0.89 16.10 58.07
#